data_AF-A0A151TQD3-F1
#
_entry.id   AF-A0A151TQD3-F1
#
_cell.length_a   1.000
_cell.length_b   1.000
_cell.length_c   1.000
_cell.angle_alpha   90.00
_cell.angle_beta   90.00
_cell.angle_gamma   90.00
#
_symmetry.space_group_name_H-M   'P 1'
#
loop_
_entity.id
_entity.type
_entity.pdbx_description
1 polymer ?
#
loop_
_entity_poly.entity_id
_entity_poly.type
_entity_poly.pdbx_seq_one_letter_code
_entity_poly.pdbx_strand_id
1 'polypeptide(L)'
;MHYAANEQYQARVEPSPHFIQIPSDGADVWEIDTNQLKYENKVGSGSFGDLYRGTYCSQDVGIKVLKPERTSTDMLREFAQEVYIMRKIRHKNVVQFIGACTRPPSLCIVTEFMSRGSLYDFLHKQRGVFKLPSLLKVAIDVSKGMNYLHQNNIIHRDLKTANLLMDENEVVKVADFGVARVQTQSGVMTAETIWGCPRFRLSRKEGSSGIGSKSVGDRITI
;
A
#
# COMPACT_ATOMS: atom_id res chain seq x y z
N MET A 1 -26.14 42.09 42.08
CA MET A 1 -26.75 40.75 42.12
C MET A 1 -27.30 40.44 40.74
N HIS A 2 -26.70 39.45 40.07
CA HIS A 2 -27.29 38.44 39.17
C HIS A 2 -26.32 38.08 38.04
N TYR A 3 -25.81 36.85 38.15
CA TYR A 3 -25.07 36.08 37.17
C TYR A 3 -25.92 35.75 35.94
N ALA A 4 -25.29 35.64 34.77
CA ALA A 4 -25.37 34.45 33.94
C ALA A 4 -24.31 34.52 32.83
N ALA A 5 -23.34 33.62 32.91
CA ALA A 5 -22.49 33.24 31.80
C ALA A 5 -23.36 32.57 30.73
N ASN A 6 -23.11 32.84 29.45
CA ASN A 6 -23.73 32.09 28.36
C ASN A 6 -22.68 31.30 27.60
N GLU A 7 -23.00 30.03 27.48
CA GLU A 7 -22.12 28.91 27.26
C GLU A 7 -21.68 28.75 25.81
N GLN A 8 -20.54 28.08 25.69
CA GLN A 8 -19.90 27.67 24.46
C GLN A 8 -20.82 26.76 23.63
N TYR A 9 -21.19 27.21 22.43
CA TYR A 9 -21.71 26.33 21.38
C TYR A 9 -20.56 25.49 20.81
N GLN A 10 -20.14 24.45 21.54
CA GLN A 10 -19.46 23.30 20.93
C GLN A 10 -20.53 22.42 20.30
N ALA A 11 -20.77 22.62 19.00
CA ALA A 11 -21.52 21.67 18.20
C ALA A 11 -20.77 20.32 18.20
N ARG A 12 -21.25 19.37 19.00
CA ARG A 12 -20.90 17.96 18.85
C ARG A 12 -21.41 17.53 17.48
N VAL A 13 -20.47 17.30 16.55
CA VAL A 13 -20.76 16.66 15.29
C VAL A 13 -21.05 15.19 15.61
N GLU A 14 -22.33 14.85 15.70
CA GLU A 14 -22.80 13.46 15.75
C GLU A 14 -22.32 12.73 14.48
N PRO A 15 -21.59 11.62 14.59
CA PRO A 15 -21.11 10.89 13.41
C PRO A 15 -22.29 10.25 12.66
N SER A 16 -22.57 10.75 11.46
CA SER A 16 -23.55 10.15 10.53
C SER A 16 -23.19 8.69 10.22
N PRO A 17 -24.12 7.72 10.22
CA PRO A 17 -23.82 6.29 10.11
C PRO A 17 -23.32 5.80 8.73
N HIS A 18 -22.96 6.70 7.81
CA HIS A 18 -22.67 6.38 6.40
C HIS A 18 -21.21 6.58 5.96
N PHE A 19 -20.26 6.82 6.87
CA PHE A 19 -18.83 6.91 6.52
C PHE A 19 -18.07 5.63 6.92
N ILE A 20 -17.07 5.24 6.13
CA ILE A 20 -16.14 4.19 6.54
C ILE A 20 -15.25 4.77 7.63
N GLN A 21 -15.33 4.22 8.83
CA GLN A 21 -14.50 4.68 9.95
C GLN A 21 -13.05 4.24 9.73
N ILE A 22 -12.19 5.20 9.43
CA ILE A 22 -10.74 4.98 9.41
C ILE A 22 -10.19 5.45 10.77
N PRO A 23 -9.37 4.64 11.48
CA PRO A 23 -8.76 5.08 12.73
C PRO A 23 -8.06 6.43 12.54
N SER A 24 -8.47 7.43 13.32
CA SER A 24 -7.97 8.81 13.26
C SER A 24 -6.96 9.06 14.38
N ASP A 25 -5.81 9.61 14.01
CA ASP A 25 -4.72 10.06 14.87
C ASP A 25 -4.72 11.59 15.06
N GLY A 26 -5.82 12.27 14.75
CA GLY A 26 -6.06 13.68 15.14
C GLY A 26 -5.36 14.74 14.29
N ALA A 27 -4.53 14.37 13.31
CA ALA A 27 -3.91 15.30 12.38
C ALA A 27 -3.82 14.65 10.99
N ASP A 28 -4.74 15.01 10.09
CA ASP A 28 -4.48 15.24 8.66
C ASP A 28 -5.80 15.41 7.90
N VAL A 29 -5.88 16.43 7.04
CA VAL A 29 -6.97 16.63 6.07
C VAL A 29 -6.63 15.79 4.84
N TRP A 30 -6.99 14.50 4.86
CA TRP A 30 -6.75 13.55 3.77
C TRP A 30 -8.04 13.12 3.04
N GLU A 31 -9.19 13.47 3.60
CA GLU A 31 -10.49 13.23 2.97
C GLU A 31 -10.68 14.22 1.82
N ILE A 32 -10.87 13.69 0.61
CA ILE A 32 -11.09 14.48 -0.61
C ILE A 32 -12.58 14.56 -0.90
N ASP A 33 -13.09 15.75 -1.22
CA ASP A 33 -14.40 15.89 -1.84
C ASP A 33 -14.32 15.41 -3.29
N THR A 34 -15.16 14.46 -3.66
CA THR A 34 -15.26 13.91 -5.02
C THR A 34 -15.46 14.98 -6.09
N ASN A 35 -16.09 16.11 -5.76
CA ASN A 35 -16.29 17.23 -6.69
C ASN A 35 -14.98 17.92 -7.11
N GLN A 36 -13.91 17.74 -6.33
CA GLN A 36 -12.57 18.27 -6.63
C GLN A 36 -11.77 17.33 -7.54
N LEU A 37 -12.22 16.08 -7.72
CA LEU A 37 -11.57 15.10 -8.58
C LEU A 37 -12.11 15.19 -10.00
N LYS A 38 -11.20 15.33 -10.96
CA LYS A 38 -11.53 15.23 -12.39
C LYS A 38 -11.05 13.90 -12.90
N TYR A 39 -11.99 13.04 -13.32
CA TYR A 39 -11.68 11.76 -13.94
C TYR A 39 -11.33 11.97 -15.41
N GLU A 40 -10.29 11.30 -15.87
CA GLU A 40 -9.86 11.27 -17.27
C GLU A 40 -10.04 9.85 -17.82
N ASN A 41 -8.99 9.28 -18.41
CA ASN A 41 -9.05 7.95 -18.99
C ASN A 41 -8.93 6.84 -17.93
N LYS A 42 -9.67 5.75 -18.18
CA LYS A 42 -9.49 4.51 -17.44
C LYS A 42 -8.16 3.87 -17.81
N VAL A 43 -7.36 3.53 -16.79
CA VAL A 43 -6.01 2.95 -16.93
C VAL A 43 -6.06 1.43 -16.81
N GLY A 44 -6.92 0.92 -15.91
CA GLY A 44 -7.02 -0.52 -15.69
C GLY A 44 -8.26 -0.92 -14.90
N SER A 45 -8.53 -2.22 -14.87
CA SER A 45 -9.51 -2.83 -13.98
C SER A 45 -8.81 -3.93 -13.18
N GLY A 46 -8.91 -3.89 -11.86
CA GLY A 46 -8.37 -4.90 -10.95
C GLY A 46 -9.48 -5.61 -10.17
N SER A 47 -9.08 -6.55 -9.32
CA SER A 47 -9.97 -7.23 -8.37
C SER A 47 -10.65 -6.25 -7.42
N PHE A 48 -9.93 -5.23 -6.98
CA PHE A 48 -10.39 -4.23 -6.01
C PHE A 48 -11.18 -3.08 -6.63
N GLY A 49 -11.26 -2.98 -7.96
CA GLY A 49 -11.97 -1.89 -8.63
C GLY A 49 -11.27 -1.36 -9.87
N ASP A 50 -11.71 -0.19 -10.32
CA ASP A 50 -11.19 0.44 -11.54
C ASP A 50 -10.17 1.53 -11.20
N LEU A 51 -9.06 1.56 -11.95
CA LEU A 51 -8.05 2.60 -11.84
C LEU A 51 -8.23 3.60 -12.98
N TYR A 52 -8.36 4.87 -12.62
CA TYR A 52 -8.45 5.99 -13.55
C TYR A 52 -7.23 6.89 -13.39
N ARG A 53 -6.82 7.52 -14.49
CA ARG A 53 -6.04 8.76 -14.42
C ARG A 53 -7.00 9.90 -14.15
N GLY A 54 -6.55 10.92 -13.45
CA GLY A 54 -7.32 12.13 -13.25
C GLY A 54 -6.46 13.29 -12.79
N THR A 55 -7.13 14.40 -12.49
CA THR A 55 -6.49 15.61 -11.97
C THR A 55 -7.12 15.99 -10.63
N TYR A 56 -6.27 16.32 -9.65
CA TYR A 56 -6.66 16.87 -8.35
C TYR A 56 -5.80 18.11 -8.06
N CYS A 57 -6.40 19.27 -7.80
CA CYS A 57 -5.66 20.53 -7.55
C CYS A 57 -4.56 20.83 -8.60
N SER A 58 -4.86 20.56 -9.88
CA SER A 58 -3.92 20.69 -11.02
C SER A 58 -2.72 19.74 -11.01
N GLN A 59 -2.73 18.72 -10.15
CA GLN A 59 -1.76 17.63 -10.12
C GLN A 59 -2.35 16.37 -10.79
N ASP A 60 -1.54 15.67 -11.57
CA ASP A 60 -1.89 14.38 -12.17
C ASP A 60 -1.91 13.28 -11.11
N VAL A 61 -3.00 12.50 -11.06
CA VAL A 61 -3.28 11.53 -10.01
C VAL A 61 -3.81 10.20 -10.54
N GLY A 62 -3.50 9.13 -9.82
CA GLY A 62 -4.16 7.83 -9.96
C GLY A 62 -5.35 7.73 -9.01
N ILE A 63 -6.53 7.40 -9.54
CA ILE A 63 -7.78 7.28 -8.78
C ILE A 63 -8.26 5.83 -8.83
N LYS A 64 -8.06 5.09 -7.74
CA LYS A 64 -8.52 3.70 -7.58
C LYS A 64 -9.93 3.72 -7.00
N VAL A 65 -10.94 3.47 -7.82
CA VAL A 65 -12.37 3.50 -7.47
C VAL A 65 -12.85 2.11 -7.07
N LEU A 66 -13.40 2.00 -5.86
CA LEU A 66 -14.06 0.79 -5.38
C LEU A 66 -15.48 0.72 -5.97
N LYS A 67 -15.84 -0.38 -6.62
CA LYS A 67 -17.17 -0.52 -7.26
C LYS A 67 -18.25 -0.89 -6.24
N PRO A 68 -19.32 -0.08 -6.08
CA PRO A 68 -20.42 -0.35 -5.15
C PRO A 68 -21.06 -1.72 -5.36
N GLU A 69 -21.27 -2.10 -6.63
CA GLU A 69 -21.91 -3.36 -7.05
C GLU A 69 -21.14 -4.63 -6.65
N ARG A 70 -19.86 -4.50 -6.31
CA ARG A 70 -19.00 -5.62 -5.91
C ARG A 70 -18.57 -5.54 -4.45
N THR A 71 -19.06 -4.55 -3.70
CA THR A 71 -18.53 -4.23 -2.37
C THR A 71 -18.94 -5.29 -1.34
N SER A 72 -18.04 -6.23 -1.05
CA SER A 72 -18.14 -7.10 0.13
C SER A 72 -17.60 -6.39 1.37
N THR A 73 -17.97 -6.89 2.55
CA THR A 73 -17.41 -6.41 3.84
C THR A 73 -15.88 -6.52 3.88
N ASP A 74 -15.32 -7.55 3.25
CA ASP A 74 -13.87 -7.75 3.17
C ASP A 74 -13.19 -6.69 2.31
N MET A 75 -13.77 -6.32 1.16
CA MET A 75 -13.20 -5.24 0.32
C MET A 75 -13.25 -3.87 1.00
N LEU A 76 -14.30 -3.58 1.77
CA LEU A 76 -14.36 -2.36 2.58
C LEU A 76 -13.27 -2.34 3.66
N ARG A 77 -13.01 -3.50 4.28
CA ARG A 77 -11.94 -3.65 5.27
C ARG A 77 -10.56 -3.47 4.64
N GLU A 78 -10.33 -4.05 3.47
CA GLU A 78 -9.07 -3.88 2.72
C GLU A 78 -8.87 -2.43 2.27
N PHE A 79 -9.92 -1.77 1.80
CA PHE A 79 -9.90 -0.33 1.48
C PHE A 79 -9.53 0.52 2.70
N ALA A 80 -10.21 0.31 3.84
CA ALA A 80 -9.92 1.04 5.06
C ALA A 80 -8.49 0.78 5.57
N GLN A 81 -8.01 -0.46 5.45
CA GLN A 81 -6.65 -0.85 5.80
C GLN A 81 -5.61 -0.20 4.88
N GLU A 82 -5.87 -0.17 3.57
CA GLU A 82 -5.01 0.45 2.56
C GLU A 82 -4.86 1.94 2.87
N VAL A 83 -5.97 2.66 3.05
CA VAL A 83 -5.94 4.08 3.41
C VAL A 83 -5.22 4.30 4.76
N TYR A 84 -5.50 3.49 5.77
CA TYR A 84 -4.84 3.59 7.09
C TYR A 84 -3.31 3.43 7.00
N ILE A 85 -2.81 2.48 6.20
CA ILE A 85 -1.37 2.29 6.01
C ILE A 85 -0.79 3.42 5.17
N MET A 86 -1.45 3.78 4.07
CA MET A 86 -0.99 4.78 3.12
C MET A 86 -0.87 6.18 3.72
N ARG A 87 -1.69 6.51 4.72
CA ARG A 87 -1.57 7.75 5.50
C ARG A 87 -0.27 7.86 6.31
N LYS A 88 0.34 6.73 6.68
CA LYS A 88 1.52 6.69 7.58
C LYS A 88 2.85 6.59 6.84
N ILE A 89 2.81 6.44 5.52
CA ILE A 89 4.00 6.19 4.71
C ILE A 89 4.28 7.37 3.79
N ARG A 90 5.54 7.79 3.77
CA ARG A 90 6.04 8.81 2.86
C ARG A 90 7.48 8.51 2.51
N HIS A 91 7.70 7.99 1.30
CA HIS A 91 9.02 7.60 0.84
C HIS A 91 9.11 7.65 -0.69
N LYS A 92 10.25 8.06 -1.23
CA LYS A 92 10.45 8.24 -2.69
C LYS A 92 10.27 6.97 -3.53
N ASN A 93 10.41 5.78 -2.93
CA ASN A 93 10.23 4.48 -3.58
C ASN A 93 8.96 3.75 -3.10
N VAL A 94 8.00 4.50 -2.58
CA VAL A 94 6.67 4.02 -2.20
C VAL A 94 5.66 4.99 -2.80
N VAL A 95 4.57 4.48 -3.38
CA VAL A 95 3.57 5.33 -4.02
C VAL A 95 3.00 6.33 -3.00
N GLN A 96 3.07 7.61 -3.35
CA GLN A 96 2.61 8.70 -2.51
C GLN A 96 1.09 8.73 -2.47
N PHE A 97 0.57 8.61 -1.25
CA PHE A 97 -0.83 8.87 -0.93
C PHE A 97 -1.11 10.38 -1.01
N ILE A 98 -2.23 10.74 -1.65
CA ILE A 98 -2.71 12.12 -1.76
C ILE A 98 -3.96 12.29 -0.91
N GLY A 99 -4.88 11.33 -0.96
CA GLY A 99 -6.09 11.34 -0.16
C GLY A 99 -7.03 10.20 -0.52
N ALA A 100 -8.21 10.20 0.08
CA ALA A 100 -9.25 9.21 -0.20
C ALA A 100 -10.64 9.84 -0.10
N CYS A 101 -11.59 9.27 -0.84
CA CYS A 101 -13.02 9.51 -0.65
C CYS A 101 -13.60 8.31 0.08
N THR A 102 -14.13 8.50 1.29
CA THR A 102 -14.63 7.42 2.15
C THR A 102 -16.16 7.40 2.28
N ARG A 103 -16.84 8.28 1.53
CA ARG A 103 -18.30 8.42 1.52
C ARG A 103 -18.91 7.67 0.34
N PRO A 104 -19.81 6.69 0.57
CA PRO A 104 -20.61 6.09 -0.49
C PRO A 104 -21.44 7.15 -1.24
N PRO A 105 -21.76 6.92 -2.53
CA PRO A 105 -21.42 5.74 -3.34
C PRO A 105 -19.99 5.77 -3.91
N SER A 106 -19.23 6.84 -3.68
CA SER A 106 -17.98 7.13 -4.39
C SER A 106 -16.76 6.89 -3.48
N LEU A 107 -16.42 5.62 -3.30
CA LEU A 107 -15.22 5.22 -2.56
C LEU A 107 -14.01 5.19 -3.49
N CYS A 108 -12.97 5.94 -3.17
CA CYS A 108 -11.72 5.88 -3.94
C CYS A 108 -10.48 6.23 -3.12
N ILE A 109 -9.33 5.74 -3.59
CA ILE A 109 -8.00 6.09 -3.10
C ILE A 109 -7.31 6.90 -4.19
N VAL A 110 -6.75 8.05 -3.81
CA VAL A 110 -6.07 8.97 -4.70
C VAL A 110 -4.57 8.95 -4.37
N THR A 111 -3.77 8.64 -5.38
CA THR A 111 -2.30 8.57 -5.30
C THR A 111 -1.66 9.41 -6.38
N GLU A 112 -0.35 9.61 -6.31
CA GLU A 112 0.39 10.08 -7.48
C GLU A 112 0.18 9.15 -8.69
N PHE A 113 0.17 9.73 -9.89
CA PHE A 113 0.02 8.96 -11.12
C PHE A 113 1.36 8.36 -11.56
N MET A 114 1.37 7.05 -11.81
CA MET A 114 2.55 6.31 -12.25
C MET A 114 2.48 6.08 -13.76
N SER A 115 2.96 7.06 -14.54
CA SER A 115 2.71 7.17 -15.98
C SER A 115 3.25 6.03 -16.84
N ARG A 116 4.26 5.27 -16.37
CA ARG A 116 4.80 4.10 -17.08
C ARG A 116 4.13 2.78 -16.69
N GLY A 117 3.18 2.83 -15.77
CA GLY A 117 2.44 1.65 -15.30
C GLY A 117 3.31 0.68 -14.51
N SER A 118 2.94 -0.59 -14.53
CA SER A 118 3.63 -1.63 -13.75
C SER A 118 4.85 -2.21 -14.46
N LEU A 119 5.82 -2.69 -13.68
CA LEU A 119 6.95 -3.46 -14.24
C LEU A 119 6.47 -4.74 -14.93
N TYR A 120 5.35 -5.31 -14.50
CA TYR A 120 4.73 -6.46 -15.17
C TYR A 120 4.35 -6.11 -16.62
N ASP A 121 3.66 -4.98 -16.81
CA ASP A 121 3.25 -4.50 -18.13
C ASP A 121 4.46 -4.16 -19.00
N PHE A 122 5.47 -3.51 -18.42
CA PHE A 122 6.72 -3.20 -19.13
C PHE A 122 7.41 -4.47 -19.65
N LEU A 123 7.56 -5.49 -18.80
CA LEU A 123 8.28 -6.72 -19.16
C LEU A 123 7.47 -7.61 -20.13
N HIS A 124 6.17 -7.78 -19.90
CA HIS A 124 5.38 -8.79 -20.61
C HIS A 124 4.57 -8.23 -21.77
N LYS A 125 4.01 -7.02 -21.63
CA LYS A 125 3.14 -6.43 -22.66
C LYS A 125 3.94 -5.56 -23.63
N GLN A 126 4.86 -4.75 -23.11
CA GLN A 126 5.70 -3.87 -23.93
C GLN A 126 6.96 -4.57 -24.44
N ARG A 127 7.26 -5.78 -23.94
CA ARG A 127 8.51 -6.53 -24.22
C ARG A 127 9.75 -5.68 -23.96
N GLY A 128 9.68 -4.83 -22.94
CA GLY A 128 10.79 -3.99 -22.51
C GLY A 128 11.94 -4.83 -21.99
N VAL A 129 13.17 -4.40 -22.30
CA VAL A 129 14.38 -5.05 -21.80
C VAL A 129 15.15 -4.04 -20.99
N PHE A 130 15.38 -4.35 -19.71
CA PHE A 130 16.28 -3.55 -18.90
C PHE A 130 17.73 -3.84 -19.28
N LYS A 131 18.48 -2.79 -19.60
CA LYS A 131 19.95 -2.85 -19.58
C LYS A 131 20.40 -3.03 -18.13
N LEU A 132 21.56 -3.65 -17.92
CA LEU A 132 22.08 -3.95 -16.58
C LEU A 132 22.07 -2.74 -15.63
N PRO A 133 22.48 -1.52 -16.04
CA PRO A 133 22.42 -0.34 -15.15
C PRO A 133 20.99 0.02 -14.70
N SER A 134 20.02 -0.04 -15.63
CA SER A 134 18.62 0.24 -15.32
C SER A 134 18.02 -0.83 -14.42
N LEU A 135 18.36 -2.10 -14.64
CA LEU A 135 17.93 -3.21 -13.79
C LEU A 135 18.44 -3.05 -12.35
N LEU A 136 19.70 -2.64 -12.19
CA LEU A 136 20.27 -2.34 -10.87
C LEU A 136 19.57 -1.15 -10.21
N LYS A 137 19.25 -0.09 -10.96
CA LYS A 137 18.46 1.05 -10.44
C LYS A 137 17.09 0.59 -9.94
N VAL A 138 16.37 -0.21 -10.73
CA VAL A 138 15.07 -0.79 -10.35
C VAL A 138 15.20 -1.61 -9.07
N ALA A 139 16.19 -2.51 -8.98
CA ALA A 139 16.40 -3.33 -7.79
C ALA A 139 16.67 -2.47 -6.54
N ILE A 140 17.55 -1.46 -6.67
CA ILE A 140 17.88 -0.53 -5.58
C ILE A 140 16.64 0.24 -5.11
N ASP A 141 15.82 0.72 -6.05
CA ASP A 141 14.59 1.46 -5.74
C ASP A 141 13.60 0.58 -4.96
N VAL A 142 13.35 -0.65 -5.43
CA VAL A 142 12.49 -1.62 -4.75
C VAL A 142 13.02 -1.94 -3.36
N SER A 143 14.33 -2.21 -3.22
CA SER A 143 14.94 -2.51 -1.92
C SER A 143 14.82 -1.33 -0.95
N LYS A 144 14.98 -0.09 -1.40
CA LYS A 144 14.80 1.11 -0.56
C LYS A 144 13.36 1.25 -0.09
N GLY A 145 12.39 1.06 -0.99
CA GLY A 145 10.96 1.08 -0.65
C GLY A 145 10.60 0.03 0.39
N MET A 146 11.02 -1.22 0.18
CA MET A 146 10.75 -2.32 1.11
C MET A 146 11.48 -2.15 2.45
N ASN A 147 12.73 -1.68 2.45
CA ASN A 147 13.44 -1.39 3.69
C ASN A 147 12.71 -0.32 4.51
N TYR A 148 12.22 0.75 3.86
CA TYR A 148 11.42 1.77 4.53
C TYR A 148 10.13 1.19 5.14
N LEU A 149 9.40 0.35 4.40
CA LEU A 149 8.17 -0.28 4.91
C LEU A 149 8.47 -1.14 6.15
N HIS A 150 9.52 -1.96 6.10
CA HIS A 150 9.91 -2.81 7.22
C HIS A 150 10.37 -2.00 8.45
N GLN A 151 11.09 -0.89 8.25
CA GLN A 151 11.46 0.03 9.34
C GLN A 151 10.23 0.64 10.03
N ASN A 152 9.13 0.80 9.31
CA ASN A 152 7.85 1.27 9.83
C ASN A 152 6.93 0.12 10.30
N ASN A 153 7.48 -1.09 10.47
CA ASN A 153 6.74 -2.30 10.87
C ASN A 153 5.61 -2.67 9.91
N ILE A 154 5.72 -2.35 8.61
CA ILE A 154 4.73 -2.68 7.60
C ILE A 154 5.21 -3.87 6.78
N ILE A 155 4.45 -4.95 6.80
CA ILE A 155 4.68 -6.13 5.95
C ILE A 155 3.76 -6.02 4.74
N HIS A 156 4.33 -5.90 3.55
CA HIS A 156 3.58 -5.71 2.29
C HIS A 156 2.70 -6.92 1.92
N ARG A 157 3.25 -8.13 2.07
CA ARG A 157 2.63 -9.45 1.77
C ARG A 157 2.25 -9.76 0.32
N ASP A 158 2.22 -8.77 -0.57
CA ASP A 158 1.96 -8.98 -2.02
C ASP A 158 3.00 -8.30 -2.91
N LEU A 159 4.30 -8.52 -2.64
CA LEU A 159 5.36 -7.93 -3.47
C LEU A 159 5.51 -8.73 -4.77
N LYS A 160 5.15 -8.11 -5.89
CA LYS A 160 5.23 -8.67 -7.25
C LYS A 160 5.41 -7.56 -8.28
N THR A 161 5.84 -7.89 -9.50
CA THR A 161 6.09 -6.90 -10.57
C THR A 161 4.86 -6.10 -10.97
N ALA A 162 3.64 -6.62 -10.74
CA ALA A 162 2.39 -5.89 -10.97
C ALA A 162 2.16 -4.75 -9.94
N ASN A 163 2.77 -4.88 -8.74
CA ASN A 163 2.67 -3.92 -7.63
C ASN A 163 3.91 -3.02 -7.53
N LEU A 164 4.78 -3.08 -8.54
CA LEU A 164 5.92 -2.18 -8.72
C LEU A 164 5.59 -1.25 -9.88
N LEU A 165 5.37 0.01 -9.57
CA LEU A 165 4.96 1.03 -10.53
C LEU A 165 6.13 1.94 -10.88
N MET A 166 6.15 2.46 -12.11
CA MET A 166 7.19 3.34 -12.59
C MET A 166 6.64 4.70 -13.01
N ASP A 167 7.32 5.77 -12.60
CA ASP A 167 6.98 7.14 -12.98
C ASP A 167 7.66 7.58 -14.29
N GLU A 168 7.43 8.81 -14.71
CA GLU A 168 8.01 9.38 -15.94
C GLU A 168 9.55 9.44 -15.92
N ASN A 169 10.15 9.54 -14.71
CA ASN A 169 11.58 9.65 -14.47
C ASN A 169 12.27 8.29 -14.26
N GLU A 170 11.56 7.20 -14.58
CA GLU A 170 12.01 5.82 -14.41
C GLU A 170 12.40 5.50 -12.96
N VAL A 171 11.70 6.09 -11.98
CA VAL A 171 11.81 5.73 -10.56
C VAL A 171 10.75 4.68 -10.27
N VAL A 172 11.17 3.60 -9.62
CA VAL A 172 10.24 2.52 -9.21
C VAL A 172 9.74 2.76 -7.80
N LYS A 173 8.43 2.56 -7.62
CA LYS A 173 7.74 2.70 -6.36
C LYS A 173 6.90 1.46 -6.05
N VAL A 174 6.92 1.05 -4.79
CA VAL A 174 6.09 -0.03 -4.26
C VAL A 174 4.65 0.48 -4.07
N ALA A 175 3.66 -0.29 -4.54
CA ALA A 175 2.24 0.06 -4.54
C ALA A 175 1.38 -1.12 -4.05
N ASP A 176 0.08 -0.86 -3.86
CA ASP A 176 -0.96 -1.82 -3.46
C ASP A 176 -0.80 -2.41 -2.06
N PHE A 177 -1.41 -1.74 -1.08
CA PHE A 177 -1.34 -2.09 0.34
C PHE A 177 -2.61 -2.78 0.87
N GLY A 178 -3.53 -3.22 0.00
CA GLY A 178 -4.81 -3.82 0.41
C GLY A 178 -4.65 -5.02 1.35
N VAL A 179 -3.61 -5.83 1.12
CA VAL A 179 -3.26 -6.96 1.99
C VAL A 179 -2.07 -6.68 2.90
N ALA A 180 -1.57 -5.45 3.01
CA ALA A 180 -0.47 -5.15 3.92
C ALA A 180 -0.92 -5.19 5.39
N ARG A 181 0.02 -5.40 6.32
CA ARG A 181 -0.25 -5.42 7.77
C ARG A 181 0.81 -4.65 8.54
N VAL A 182 0.35 -3.94 9.57
CA VAL A 182 1.23 -3.33 10.58
C VAL A 182 1.54 -4.40 11.63
N GLN A 183 2.82 -4.71 11.81
CA GLN A 183 3.28 -5.62 12.85
C GLN A 183 3.19 -4.91 14.20
N THR A 184 2.35 -5.43 15.10
CA THR A 184 2.32 -4.97 16.48
C THR A 184 3.57 -5.49 17.22
N GLN A 185 4.18 -4.65 18.06
CA GLN A 185 5.40 -5.01 18.81
C GLN A 185 5.16 -6.13 19.84
N SER A 186 3.92 -6.50 20.10
CA SER A 186 3.57 -7.77 20.72
C SER A 186 3.77 -8.87 19.69
N GLY A 187 4.84 -9.66 19.81
CA GLY A 187 5.25 -10.73 18.88
C GLY A 187 4.28 -11.90 18.67
N VAL A 188 2.97 -11.64 18.65
CA VAL A 188 1.95 -12.56 18.20
C VAL A 188 1.88 -12.47 16.68
N MET A 189 2.73 -13.25 16.03
CA MET A 189 2.49 -13.69 14.66
C MET A 189 1.15 -14.44 14.68
N THR A 190 0.08 -13.83 14.17
CA THR A 190 -1.10 -14.60 13.73
C THR A 190 -0.66 -15.39 12.50
N ALA A 191 -0.05 -16.55 12.77
CA ALA A 191 0.31 -17.52 11.78
C ALA A 191 -0.97 -18.22 11.34
N GLU A 192 -1.63 -17.68 10.33
CA GLU A 192 -2.45 -18.51 9.45
C GLU A 192 -1.73 -18.63 8.11
N THR A 193 -1.32 -19.86 7.84
CA THR A 193 -0.68 -20.38 6.63
C THR A 193 0.84 -20.20 6.54
N ILE A 194 1.53 -20.99 7.38
CA ILE A 194 2.88 -21.48 7.14
C ILE A 194 2.81 -22.47 5.97
N TRP A 195 3.21 -22.05 4.77
CA TRP A 195 3.74 -22.97 3.76
C TRP A 195 4.93 -22.32 3.07
N GLY A 196 6.12 -22.83 3.39
CA GLY A 196 7.38 -22.43 2.76
C GLY A 196 8.42 -21.96 3.76
N CYS A 197 9.43 -22.81 3.96
CA CYS A 197 10.70 -22.57 4.67
C CYS A 197 10.72 -22.88 6.19
N PRO A 198 11.21 -24.08 6.60
CA PRO A 198 11.52 -24.35 8.01
C PRO A 198 12.71 -23.48 8.44
N ARG A 199 12.44 -22.48 9.28
CA ARG A 199 13.47 -21.60 9.84
C ARG A 199 14.35 -22.40 10.81
N PHE A 200 15.64 -22.49 10.50
CA PHE A 200 16.70 -22.96 11.38
C PHE A 200 16.56 -22.34 12.78
N ARG A 201 16.22 -23.17 13.78
CA ARG A 201 16.41 -22.87 15.20
C ARG A 201 17.84 -23.29 15.54
N LEU A 202 18.76 -22.34 15.59
CA LEU A 202 20.07 -22.52 16.19
C LEU A 202 19.89 -22.73 17.70
N SER A 203 19.78 -23.98 18.12
CA SER A 203 20.10 -24.37 19.50
C SER A 203 21.58 -24.74 19.57
N ARG A 204 22.29 -24.15 20.53
CA ARG A 204 23.71 -24.42 20.81
C ARG A 204 23.92 -25.91 21.11
N LYS A 205 25.09 -26.37 20.66
CA LYS A 205 25.71 -27.70 20.71
C LYS A 205 25.58 -28.44 22.05
N GLU A 206 25.36 -29.76 21.95
CA GLU A 206 26.23 -30.79 22.55
C GLU A 206 26.36 -31.98 21.56
N GLY A 207 27.43 -32.77 21.69
CA GLY A 207 28.00 -33.69 20.67
C GLY A 207 27.08 -34.83 20.23
N SER A 208 27.28 -35.50 19.10
CA SER A 208 28.46 -36.30 18.79
C SER A 208 28.30 -36.96 17.39
N SER A 209 29.43 -37.20 16.71
CA SER A 209 29.70 -38.22 15.68
C SER A 209 28.66 -38.52 14.58
N GLY A 210 29.04 -38.27 13.32
CA GLY A 210 28.37 -38.89 12.17
C GLY A 210 28.79 -38.32 10.82
N ILE A 211 29.59 -39.08 10.10
CA ILE A 211 30.17 -38.81 8.76
C ILE A 211 29.06 -38.81 7.69
N GLY A 212 29.09 -37.85 6.75
CA GLY A 212 28.19 -37.86 5.59
C GLY A 212 28.40 -36.71 4.61
N SER A 213 29.17 -36.97 3.57
CA SER A 213 29.39 -36.14 2.37
C SER A 213 28.10 -35.81 1.60
N LYS A 214 27.94 -34.55 1.11
CA LYS A 214 27.76 -34.21 -0.33
C LYS A 214 27.43 -32.73 -0.60
N SER A 215 28.25 -32.16 -1.49
CA SER A 215 27.99 -31.18 -2.56
C SER A 215 27.19 -29.89 -2.32
N VAL A 216 27.92 -28.81 -2.52
CA VAL A 216 27.52 -27.43 -2.85
C VAL A 216 26.54 -27.38 -4.02
N GLY A 217 25.51 -26.55 -3.89
CA GLY A 217 24.60 -26.18 -4.97
C GLY A 217 24.07 -24.77 -4.73
N ASP A 218 24.61 -23.83 -5.51
CA ASP A 218 24.21 -22.42 -5.56
C ASP A 218 22.70 -22.26 -5.75
N ARG A 219 22.12 -21.30 -5.03
CA ARG A 219 20.94 -20.54 -5.49
C ARG A 219 20.78 -19.27 -4.66
N ILE A 220 21.30 -18.19 -5.23
CA ILE A 220 20.85 -16.84 -4.98
C ILE A 220 19.36 -16.80 -5.34
N THR A 221 18.51 -16.30 -4.44
CA THR A 221 17.16 -15.85 -4.82
C THR A 221 16.92 -14.51 -4.14
N ILE A 222 16.60 -13.56 -5.02
CA ILE A 222 16.49 -12.11 -4.86
C ILE A 222 15.27 -11.78 -4.00
#